data_AF-K1X4A5-F1
#
_entry.id   AF-K1X4A5-F1
#
_cell.length_a   1.000
_cell.length_b   1.000
_cell.length_c   1.000
_cell.angle_alpha   90.00
_cell.angle_beta   90.00
_cell.angle_gamma   90.00
#
_symmetry.space_group_name_H-M   'P 1'
#
loop_
_entity.id
_entity.type
_entity.pdbx_description
1 polymer ?
#
loop_
_entity_poly.entity_id
_entity_poly.type
_entity_poly.pdbx_seq_one_letter_code
_entity_poly.pdbx_strand_id
1 'polypeptide(L)'
;MITPAHQLSENEKYKINKRPLKSFLQTQGVKIALLALLGWTWMFSASQKFKEYQQQKIEKTIDSTTYPFEQHHLAFWDDNADFFAKDLQTKKETLAPGVEIVRDAWLTFYVVQKEDIKEIKDTLYISKSIKIKNKKKSGTKKIKTAKVTIKKIWDLEKIRSKLSDIPEFAYLKDDMYDRSKPGNKVKSFNIPAENVQKDMYIPIPLDHKVREISPQDFANYCHEAIKEMKADEGEYSNKVREILSYASEQDLIIDMVAFARSETASEFSWFMKPLGDVELHRREPAFKALSLSYFHILMEKNPDKTSGPWLTARLKLGLTEWQCYHPKNAAKLFLAYRVEKTKGNLKENFPLTDKNIEKTAIKYNGSKKYIDKLTANYHYAEKLLRGEIVYYNDDNLKSNWFIDKGLNKNYQHTYKYATPVWISNNDILKQTIVEQFNQNKAPDCPSIDESDLVDQSGKALKWEIIPDTVIVRIPLKK
;
A
#
# COMPACT_ATOMS: atom_id res chain seq x y z
N MET A 1 -58.39 11.31 -71.00
CA MET A 1 -58.12 9.95 -71.50
C MET A 1 -58.01 9.01 -70.31
N ILE A 2 -58.98 8.08 -70.21
CA ILE A 2 -58.91 6.70 -69.66
C ILE A 2 -58.36 6.49 -68.22
N THR A 3 -59.30 6.48 -67.25
CA THR A 3 -59.57 5.59 -66.06
C THR A 3 -58.56 4.52 -65.56
N PRO A 4 -58.79 3.85 -64.38
CA PRO A 4 -59.28 4.23 -63.04
C PRO A 4 -58.50 3.50 -61.88
N ALA A 5 -58.90 3.59 -60.60
CA ALA A 5 -58.98 2.41 -59.69
C ALA A 5 -59.51 2.72 -58.27
N HIS A 6 -60.66 2.07 -57.99
CA HIS A 6 -61.10 1.41 -56.75
C HIS A 6 -61.08 2.07 -55.36
N GLN A 7 -62.30 2.42 -54.91
CA GLN A 7 -62.76 2.31 -53.53
C GLN A 7 -62.96 0.83 -53.14
N LEU A 8 -62.55 0.47 -51.92
CA LEU A 8 -63.05 -0.70 -51.17
C LEU A 8 -63.37 -0.28 -49.73
N SER A 9 -64.47 -0.86 -49.23
CA SER A 9 -65.28 -0.46 -48.10
C SER A 9 -64.75 -0.86 -46.73
N GLU A 10 -65.07 -0.01 -45.74
CA GLU A 10 -65.07 -0.29 -44.31
C GLU A 10 -65.94 -1.52 -43.98
N ASN A 11 -65.33 -2.57 -43.44
CA ASN A 11 -65.90 -3.45 -42.41
C ASN A 11 -64.93 -4.59 -42.11
N GLU A 12 -64.01 -4.39 -41.15
CA GLU A 12 -63.50 -5.52 -40.39
C GLU A 12 -63.05 -5.11 -38.97
N LYS A 13 -63.87 -5.55 -38.02
CA LYS A 13 -63.73 -5.42 -36.57
C LYS A 13 -62.50 -6.20 -36.08
N TYR A 14 -61.46 -5.51 -35.61
CA TYR A 14 -60.43 -6.15 -34.79
C TYR A 14 -60.82 -6.12 -33.30
N LYS A 15 -61.27 -7.28 -32.80
CA LYS A 15 -61.31 -7.61 -31.38
C LYS A 15 -59.87 -7.71 -30.85
N ILE A 16 -59.42 -6.71 -30.08
CA ILE A 16 -58.16 -6.80 -29.34
C ILE A 16 -58.35 -7.68 -28.11
N ASN A 17 -57.80 -8.89 -28.19
CA ASN A 17 -57.76 -9.86 -27.11
C ASN A 17 -56.71 -9.43 -26.07
N LYS A 18 -57.13 -8.92 -24.90
CA LYS A 18 -56.24 -8.65 -23.75
C LYS A 18 -55.79 -9.98 -23.13
N ARG A 19 -54.68 -10.55 -23.61
CA ARG A 19 -53.94 -11.61 -22.89
C ARG A 19 -53.18 -11.02 -21.69
N PRO A 20 -52.98 -11.77 -20.60
CA PRO A 20 -52.47 -11.22 -19.35
C PRO A 20 -50.96 -10.92 -19.45
N LEU A 21 -50.61 -9.64 -19.65
CA LEU A 21 -49.23 -9.15 -19.73
C LEU A 21 -48.40 -9.43 -18.46
N LYS A 22 -49.04 -9.67 -17.31
CA LYS A 22 -48.36 -9.85 -16.01
C LYS A 22 -47.53 -11.13 -15.93
N SER A 23 -47.98 -12.26 -16.46
CA SER A 23 -47.23 -13.53 -16.37
C SER A 23 -46.01 -13.57 -17.30
N PHE A 24 -46.08 -12.86 -18.43
CA PHE A 24 -44.98 -12.73 -19.39
C PHE A 24 -43.86 -11.81 -18.87
N LEU A 25 -44.21 -10.71 -18.21
CA LEU A 25 -43.21 -9.79 -17.63
C LEU A 25 -42.49 -10.40 -16.42
N GLN A 26 -43.18 -11.22 -15.61
CA GLN A 26 -42.57 -11.91 -14.47
C GLN A 26 -41.56 -12.99 -14.89
N THR A 27 -41.85 -13.73 -15.96
CA THR A 27 -40.93 -14.76 -16.48
C THR A 27 -39.74 -14.16 -17.23
N GLN A 28 -39.90 -13.03 -17.91
CA GLN A 28 -38.79 -12.31 -18.55
C GLN A 28 -37.87 -11.65 -17.50
N GLY A 29 -38.43 -11.05 -16.45
CA GLY A 29 -37.64 -10.42 -15.37
C GLY A 29 -36.74 -11.42 -14.64
N VAL A 30 -37.26 -12.62 -14.33
CA VAL A 30 -36.46 -13.69 -13.70
C VAL A 30 -35.35 -14.19 -14.62
N LYS A 31 -35.61 -14.32 -15.93
CA LYS A 31 -34.57 -14.72 -16.90
C LYS A 31 -33.45 -13.68 -17.02
N ILE A 32 -33.79 -12.39 -17.04
CA ILE A 32 -32.80 -11.30 -17.11
C ILE A 32 -31.94 -11.26 -15.84
N ALA A 33 -32.56 -11.41 -14.66
CA ALA A 33 -31.83 -11.46 -13.39
C ALA A 33 -30.87 -12.67 -13.31
N LEU A 34 -31.30 -13.84 -13.81
CA LEU A 34 -30.46 -15.04 -13.84
C LEU A 34 -29.25 -14.87 -14.77
N LEU A 35 -29.45 -14.27 -15.95
CA LEU A 35 -28.39 -13.99 -16.91
C LEU A 35 -27.38 -12.96 -16.38
N ALA A 36 -27.84 -11.95 -15.64
CA ALA A 36 -26.97 -10.97 -14.99
C ALA A 36 -26.09 -11.64 -13.90
N LEU A 37 -26.68 -12.53 -13.10
CA LEU A 37 -25.95 -13.28 -12.06
C LEU A 37 -24.88 -14.21 -12.66
N LEU A 38 -25.22 -14.91 -13.75
CA LEU A 38 -24.28 -15.76 -14.49
C LEU A 38 -23.15 -14.94 -15.15
N GLY A 39 -23.46 -13.76 -15.69
CA GLY A 39 -22.46 -12.83 -16.21
C GLY A 39 -21.50 -12.35 -15.11
N TRP A 40 -22.03 -12.03 -13.92
CA TRP A 40 -21.23 -11.52 -12.81
C TRP A 40 -20.31 -12.59 -12.21
N THR A 41 -20.80 -13.82 -12.03
CA THR A 41 -20.00 -14.96 -11.56
C THR A 41 -18.91 -15.35 -12.57
N TRP A 42 -19.20 -15.27 -13.86
CA TRP A 42 -18.21 -15.48 -14.92
C TRP A 42 -17.13 -14.38 -14.93
N MET A 43 -17.50 -13.10 -14.83
CA MET A 43 -16.54 -12.00 -14.75
C MET A 43 -15.67 -12.05 -13.49
N PHE A 44 -16.25 -12.40 -12.33
CA PHE A 44 -15.49 -12.58 -11.09
C PHE A 44 -14.48 -13.73 -11.22
N SER A 45 -14.91 -14.87 -11.77
CA SER A 45 -14.03 -16.02 -12.01
C SER A 45 -12.93 -15.72 -13.04
N ALA A 46 -13.25 -14.95 -14.08
CA ALA A 46 -12.27 -14.50 -15.08
C ALA A 46 -11.27 -13.51 -14.49
N SER A 47 -11.71 -12.61 -13.61
CA SER A 47 -10.84 -11.67 -12.88
C SER A 47 -9.85 -12.41 -11.96
N GLN A 48 -10.32 -13.41 -11.21
CA GLN A 48 -9.46 -14.24 -10.36
C GLN A 48 -8.44 -15.03 -11.20
N LYS A 49 -8.89 -15.70 -12.27
CA LYS A 49 -7.97 -16.39 -13.20
C LYS A 49 -6.97 -15.45 -13.87
N PHE A 50 -7.36 -14.21 -14.15
CA PHE A 50 -6.46 -13.21 -14.71
C PHE A 50 -5.41 -12.75 -13.68
N LYS A 51 -5.81 -12.55 -12.40
CA LYS A 51 -4.86 -12.28 -11.31
C LYS A 51 -3.86 -13.42 -11.13
N GLU A 52 -4.35 -14.66 -11.08
CA GLU A 52 -3.50 -15.87 -11.02
C GLU A 52 -2.58 -15.98 -12.25
N TYR A 53 -3.08 -15.69 -13.45
CA TYR A 53 -2.28 -15.69 -14.68
C TYR A 53 -1.20 -14.59 -14.66
N GLN A 54 -1.49 -13.38 -14.18
CA GLN A 54 -0.48 -12.32 -14.03
C GLN A 54 0.58 -12.71 -12.99
N GLN A 55 0.18 -13.31 -11.88
CA GLN A 55 1.09 -13.79 -10.84
C GLN A 55 1.98 -14.93 -11.37
N GLN A 56 1.41 -15.91 -12.08
CA GLN A 56 2.16 -16.98 -12.75
C GLN A 56 3.04 -16.47 -13.89
N LYS A 57 2.65 -15.40 -14.61
CA LYS A 57 3.47 -14.78 -15.66
C LYS A 57 4.64 -14.02 -15.05
N ILE A 58 4.46 -13.34 -13.92
CA ILE A 58 5.55 -12.74 -13.14
C ILE A 58 6.52 -13.83 -12.65
N GLU A 59 6.00 -14.95 -12.16
CA GLU A 59 6.82 -16.10 -11.73
C GLU A 59 7.50 -16.83 -12.89
N LYS A 60 6.87 -16.93 -14.07
CA LYS A 60 7.45 -17.57 -15.28
C LYS A 60 8.38 -16.68 -16.10
N THR A 61 8.35 -15.36 -15.92
CA THR A 61 9.32 -14.46 -16.59
C THR A 61 10.67 -14.46 -15.86
N ILE A 62 10.78 -15.18 -14.74
CA ILE A 62 12.05 -15.61 -14.16
C ILE A 62 12.45 -16.92 -14.85
N ASP A 63 12.84 -16.82 -16.12
CA ASP A 63 13.43 -17.96 -16.83
C ASP A 63 14.87 -18.15 -16.34
N SER A 64 15.07 -19.25 -15.63
CA SER A 64 16.26 -19.60 -14.86
C SER A 64 17.45 -20.10 -15.71
N THR A 65 17.54 -19.73 -16.99
CA THR A 65 18.54 -20.30 -17.91
C THR A 65 19.19 -19.30 -18.85
N THR A 66 19.69 -18.16 -18.36
CA THR A 66 20.76 -17.43 -19.07
C THR A 66 21.56 -16.48 -18.18
N TYR A 67 22.17 -16.97 -17.10
CA TYR A 67 23.41 -16.36 -16.60
C TYR A 67 24.28 -17.47 -16.03
N PRO A 68 25.53 -17.65 -16.51
CA PRO A 68 26.47 -18.55 -15.87
C PRO A 68 26.69 -18.01 -14.45
N PHE A 69 26.27 -18.81 -13.48
CA PHE A 69 26.41 -18.57 -12.07
C PHE A 69 27.89 -18.75 -11.73
N GLU A 70 28.72 -17.76 -12.05
CA GLU A 70 30.02 -17.65 -11.43
C GLU A 70 29.80 -17.46 -9.93
N GLN A 71 30.48 -18.30 -9.15
CA GLN A 71 30.46 -18.36 -7.69
C GLN A 71 31.13 -17.13 -7.06
N HIS A 72 30.64 -15.93 -7.37
CA HIS A 72 30.95 -14.74 -6.60
C HIS A 72 30.00 -14.72 -5.40
N HIS A 73 30.60 -14.85 -4.22
CA HIS A 73 29.98 -14.74 -2.91
C HIS A 73 28.90 -13.63 -2.89
N LEU A 74 27.64 -14.02 -2.75
CA LEU A 74 26.56 -13.09 -2.41
C LEU A 74 26.44 -13.02 -0.89
N ALA A 75 27.55 -12.77 -0.19
CA ALA A 75 27.49 -12.31 1.19
C ALA A 75 26.89 -10.90 1.15
N PHE A 76 25.59 -10.80 1.41
CA PHE A 76 24.84 -9.55 1.28
C PHE A 76 25.21 -8.51 2.37
N TRP A 77 26.20 -8.85 3.21
CA TRP A 77 26.86 -8.00 4.20
C TRP A 77 28.35 -7.73 3.89
N ASP A 78 28.96 -8.36 2.88
CA ASP A 78 30.41 -8.20 2.61
C ASP A 78 30.75 -6.79 2.12
N ASP A 79 29.85 -6.12 1.40
CA ASP A 79 30.12 -4.79 0.85
C ASP A 79 30.07 -3.65 1.89
N ASN A 80 29.62 -3.96 3.12
CA ASN A 80 29.72 -3.07 4.27
C ASN A 80 30.64 -3.66 5.35
N ALA A 81 31.29 -4.82 5.14
CA ALA A 81 32.09 -5.48 6.18
C ALA A 81 33.17 -4.56 6.76
N ASP A 82 33.79 -3.72 5.93
CA ASP A 82 34.76 -2.71 6.37
C ASP A 82 34.14 -1.58 7.22
N PHE A 83 32.86 -1.25 6.98
CA PHE A 83 32.09 -0.28 7.78
C PHE A 83 31.62 -0.92 9.10
N PHE A 84 31.11 -2.15 9.05
CA PHE A 84 30.76 -2.95 10.23
C PHE A 84 31.98 -3.25 11.11
N ALA A 85 33.17 -3.41 10.52
CA ALA A 85 34.40 -3.63 11.26
C ALA A 85 34.93 -2.37 11.95
N LYS A 86 34.61 -1.16 11.44
CA LYS A 86 35.11 0.11 11.99
C LYS A 86 34.17 0.78 12.99
N ASP A 87 32.86 0.79 12.74
CA ASP A 87 31.91 1.58 13.52
C ASP A 87 31.07 0.77 14.51
N LEU A 88 31.07 -0.56 14.42
CA LEU A 88 30.26 -1.41 15.28
C LEU A 88 31.13 -2.19 16.26
N GLN A 89 31.24 -1.67 17.47
CA GLN A 89 31.44 -2.51 18.66
C GLN A 89 30.16 -3.29 19.00
N THR A 90 29.41 -3.79 18.01
CA THR A 90 28.24 -4.62 18.31
C THR A 90 28.69 -5.97 18.82
N LYS A 91 28.63 -6.09 20.14
CA LYS A 91 28.80 -7.36 20.82
C LYS A 91 27.63 -8.26 20.44
N LYS A 92 27.93 -9.41 19.85
CA LYS A 92 26.93 -10.47 19.69
C LYS A 92 26.48 -10.92 21.09
N GLU A 93 25.18 -11.05 21.27
CA GLU A 93 24.56 -11.53 22.51
C GLU A 93 23.86 -12.86 22.24
N THR A 94 24.08 -13.85 23.10
CA THR A 94 23.33 -15.11 23.08
C THR A 94 22.22 -15.03 24.11
N LEU A 95 20.97 -15.00 23.67
CA LEU A 95 19.82 -14.90 24.57
C LEU A 95 19.28 -16.27 25.00
N ALA A 96 19.43 -17.27 24.13
CA ALA A 96 19.02 -18.65 24.36
C ALA A 96 19.83 -19.59 23.45
N PRO A 97 19.84 -20.91 23.70
CA PRO A 97 20.46 -21.88 22.80
C PRO A 97 19.95 -21.74 21.36
N GLY A 98 20.85 -21.45 20.42
CA GLY A 98 20.51 -21.25 19.00
C GLY A 98 19.79 -19.93 18.70
N VAL A 99 19.86 -18.95 19.61
CA VAL A 99 19.42 -17.56 19.40
C VAL A 99 20.55 -16.59 19.72
N GLU A 100 21.17 -16.08 18.65
CA GLU A 100 22.15 -15.01 18.73
C GLU A 100 21.54 -13.74 18.15
N ILE A 101 21.80 -12.62 18.81
CA ILE A 101 21.37 -11.31 18.36
C ILE A 101 22.51 -10.29 18.35
N VAL A 102 22.24 -9.19 17.67
CA VAL A 102 23.03 -7.95 17.75
C VAL A 102 22.06 -6.81 18.05
N ARG A 103 22.36 -5.97 19.03
CA ARG A 103 21.59 -4.76 19.34
C ARG A 103 22.32 -3.54 18.82
N ASP A 104 21.62 -2.67 18.09
CA ASP A 104 22.10 -1.32 17.77
C ASP A 104 20.98 -0.30 17.89
N ALA A 105 21.21 0.73 18.71
CA ALA A 105 20.32 1.86 19.00
C ALA A 105 18.84 1.49 19.18
N TRP A 106 18.10 1.41 18.07
CA TRP A 106 16.65 1.25 17.97
C TRP A 106 16.19 -0.12 17.46
N LEU A 107 17.10 -1.03 17.12
CA LEU A 107 16.73 -2.30 16.54
C LEU A 107 17.58 -3.46 17.03
N THR A 108 16.99 -4.65 16.96
CA THR A 108 17.65 -5.91 17.26
C THR A 108 17.68 -6.80 16.02
N PHE A 109 18.84 -7.37 15.74
CA PHE A 109 19.07 -8.30 14.65
C PHE A 109 19.12 -9.71 15.19
N TYR A 110 18.51 -10.63 14.47
CA TYR A 110 18.81 -12.03 14.64
C TYR A 110 20.00 -12.39 13.73
N VAL A 111 20.98 -13.10 14.28
CA VAL A 111 22.10 -13.68 13.52
C VAL A 111 21.66 -15.04 13.02
N VAL A 112 21.55 -15.22 11.70
CA VAL A 112 21.05 -16.47 11.12
C VAL A 112 21.99 -17.65 11.38
N GLN A 113 21.48 -18.70 12.01
CA GLN A 113 22.23 -19.86 12.46
C GLN A 113 22.06 -21.05 11.53
N LYS A 114 23.05 -21.93 11.37
CA LYS A 114 23.02 -23.06 10.41
C LYS A 114 21.80 -23.99 10.56
N GLU A 115 21.30 -24.14 11.78
CA GLU A 115 20.14 -24.96 12.11
C GLU A 115 18.81 -24.34 11.67
N ASP A 116 18.76 -23.09 11.21
CA ASP A 116 17.54 -22.42 10.76
C ASP A 116 17.08 -22.87 9.37
N ILE A 117 17.70 -23.89 8.78
CA ILE A 117 17.37 -24.43 7.46
C ILE A 117 16.20 -25.43 7.58
N LYS A 118 15.26 -25.37 6.62
CA LYS A 118 14.29 -26.42 6.33
C LYS A 118 14.49 -27.03 4.95
N GLU A 119 14.05 -28.27 4.79
CA GLU A 119 14.03 -28.96 3.50
C GLU A 119 12.63 -28.87 2.88
N ILE A 120 12.55 -28.37 1.66
CA ILE A 120 11.32 -28.37 0.85
C ILE A 120 11.47 -29.41 -0.25
N LYS A 121 10.44 -30.26 -0.38
CA LYS A 121 10.34 -31.26 -1.44
C LYS A 121 9.49 -30.70 -2.58
N ASP A 122 10.13 -30.35 -3.69
CA ASP A 122 9.45 -29.96 -4.92
C ASP A 122 9.30 -31.19 -5.83
N THR A 123 8.06 -31.60 -6.09
CA THR A 123 7.76 -32.71 -6.99
C THR A 123 7.29 -32.19 -8.34
N LEU A 124 8.15 -32.27 -9.36
CA LEU A 124 7.80 -31.92 -10.73
C LEU A 124 7.31 -33.16 -11.49
N TYR A 125 6.07 -33.14 -11.96
CA TYR A 125 5.53 -34.21 -12.80
C TYR A 125 5.84 -33.94 -14.27
N ILE A 126 6.72 -34.75 -14.85
CA ILE A 126 7.07 -34.71 -16.28
C ILE A 126 6.22 -35.75 -17.01
N SER A 127 5.36 -35.30 -17.92
CA SER A 127 4.62 -36.20 -18.81
C SER A 127 5.36 -36.38 -20.13
N LYS A 128 5.86 -37.59 -20.42
CA LYS A 128 6.37 -37.95 -21.76
C LYS A 128 5.33 -38.77 -22.50
N SER A 129 5.00 -38.34 -23.72
CA SER A 129 4.12 -39.08 -24.63
C SER A 129 4.98 -40.00 -25.49
N ILE A 130 4.85 -41.31 -25.33
CA ILE A 130 5.55 -42.29 -26.16
C ILE A 130 4.57 -42.83 -27.19
N LYS A 131 4.90 -42.66 -28.48
CA LYS A 131 4.16 -43.28 -29.58
C LYS A 131 4.54 -44.75 -29.64
N ILE A 132 3.57 -45.63 -29.41
CA ILE A 132 3.76 -47.08 -29.57
C ILE A 132 3.21 -47.46 -30.95
N LYS A 133 4.08 -47.96 -31.83
CA LYS A 133 3.68 -48.53 -33.11
C LYS A 133 3.71 -50.05 -33.00
N ASN A 134 2.54 -50.68 -32.83
CA ASN A 134 2.37 -52.11 -33.07
C ASN A 134 1.57 -52.33 -34.36
N LYS A 135 1.89 -53.41 -35.10
CA LYS A 135 1.42 -53.74 -36.47
C LYS A 135 -0.10 -53.68 -36.72
N LYS A 136 -0.96 -53.44 -35.73
CA LYS A 136 -2.42 -53.33 -35.90
C LYS A 136 -3.13 -52.18 -35.15
N LYS A 137 -2.47 -51.40 -34.28
CA LYS A 137 -3.06 -50.21 -33.61
C LYS A 137 -1.98 -49.21 -33.23
N SER A 138 -2.17 -47.93 -33.62
CA SER A 138 -1.37 -46.81 -33.11
C SER A 138 -2.03 -46.25 -31.86
N GLY A 139 -1.24 -46.10 -30.79
CA GLY A 139 -1.72 -45.53 -29.53
C GLY A 139 -0.63 -44.68 -28.90
N THR A 140 -1.03 -43.58 -28.24
CA THR A 140 -0.11 -42.72 -27.50
C THR A 140 -0.22 -43.07 -26.02
N LYS A 141 0.83 -43.62 -25.41
CA LYS A 141 0.87 -43.87 -23.96
C LYS A 141 1.55 -42.68 -23.29
N LYS A 142 0.83 -41.96 -22.43
CA LYS A 142 1.41 -40.92 -21.57
C LYS A 142 2.02 -41.58 -20.35
N ILE A 143 3.34 -41.49 -20.20
CA ILE A 143 4.05 -41.87 -18.98
C ILE A 143 4.23 -40.60 -18.15
N LYS A 144 3.77 -40.63 -16.90
CA LYS A 144 4.05 -39.58 -15.91
C LYS A 144 5.24 -40.06 -15.07
N THR A 145 6.34 -39.33 -15.11
CA THR A 145 7.49 -39.53 -14.22
C THR A 145 7.55 -38.36 -13.25
N ALA A 146 7.65 -38.64 -11.95
CA ALA A 146 7.88 -37.63 -10.94
C ALA A 146 9.39 -37.41 -10.78
N LYS A 147 9.85 -36.17 -10.94
CA LYS A 147 11.19 -35.74 -10.53
C LYS A 147 11.04 -35.01 -9.21
N VAL A 148 11.57 -35.58 -8.14
CA VAL A 148 11.59 -34.95 -6.82
C VAL A 148 12.92 -34.21 -6.68
N THR A 149 12.86 -32.91 -6.40
CA THR A 149 14.00 -32.08 -6.07
C THR A 149 13.86 -31.66 -4.61
N ILE A 150 14.91 -31.84 -3.82
CA ILE A 150 14.96 -31.35 -2.42
C ILE A 150 15.72 -30.02 -2.43
N LYS A 151 15.05 -28.94 -2.04
CA LYS A 151 15.66 -27.61 -1.89
C LYS A 151 15.80 -27.28 -0.41
N LYS A 152 17.00 -26.89 0.01
CA LYS A 152 17.25 -26.35 1.35
C LYS A 152 17.03 -24.84 1.32
N ILE A 153 16.14 -24.35 2.18
CA ILE A 153 15.90 -22.91 2.34
C ILE A 153 15.84 -22.55 3.82
N TRP A 154 15.98 -21.27 4.15
CA TRP A 154 15.86 -20.80 5.52
C TRP A 154 14.41 -20.79 6.01
N ASP A 155 14.22 -21.13 7.28
CA ASP A 155 12.91 -21.22 7.91
C ASP A 155 12.65 -20.02 8.81
N LEU A 156 12.12 -18.97 8.20
CA LEU A 156 11.82 -17.72 8.90
C LEU A 156 10.71 -17.90 9.98
N GLU A 157 9.86 -18.93 9.86
CA GLU A 157 8.91 -19.28 10.92
C GLU A 157 9.59 -19.95 12.12
N LYS A 158 10.63 -20.75 11.88
CA LYS A 158 11.45 -21.32 12.94
C LYS A 158 12.18 -20.23 13.72
N ILE A 159 12.74 -19.24 13.02
CA ILE A 159 13.38 -18.08 13.65
C ILE A 159 12.35 -17.29 14.47
N ARG A 160 11.17 -17.00 13.90
CA ARG A 160 10.08 -16.32 14.62
C ARG A 160 9.70 -17.08 15.90
N SER A 161 9.50 -18.40 15.81
CA SER A 161 9.13 -19.22 16.97
C SER A 161 10.18 -19.15 18.08
N LYS A 162 11.46 -19.35 17.74
CA LYS A 162 12.57 -19.24 18.71
C LYS A 162 12.59 -17.90 19.43
N LEU A 163 12.46 -16.80 18.66
CA LEU A 163 12.44 -15.45 19.22
C LEU A 163 11.22 -15.24 20.11
N SER A 164 10.05 -15.73 19.69
CA SER A 164 8.79 -15.53 20.41
C SER A 164 8.71 -16.20 21.78
N ASP A 165 9.64 -17.13 22.07
CA ASP A 165 9.79 -17.76 23.38
C ASP A 165 10.62 -16.91 24.36
N ILE A 166 11.31 -15.89 23.85
CA ILE A 166 12.03 -14.91 24.65
C ILE A 166 11.05 -13.79 25.05
N PRO A 167 10.94 -13.42 26.35
CA PRO A 167 9.94 -12.46 26.82
C PRO A 167 9.90 -11.13 26.06
N GLU A 168 11.06 -10.58 25.68
CA GLU A 168 11.14 -9.29 24.98
C GLU A 168 10.58 -9.34 23.54
N PHE A 169 10.53 -10.52 22.91
CA PHE A 169 9.99 -10.71 21.55
C PHE A 169 8.67 -11.50 21.56
N ALA A 170 8.01 -11.62 22.72
CA ALA A 170 6.78 -12.40 22.85
C ALA A 170 5.65 -11.90 21.92
N TYR A 171 5.66 -10.62 21.54
CA TYR A 171 4.72 -10.04 20.56
C TYR A 171 4.78 -10.73 19.19
N LEU A 172 5.89 -11.40 18.84
CA LEU A 172 5.99 -12.17 17.60
C LEU A 172 5.07 -13.40 17.58
N LYS A 173 4.44 -13.76 18.71
CA LYS A 173 3.35 -14.76 18.77
C LYS A 173 2.07 -14.27 18.13
N ASP A 174 1.88 -12.95 18.02
CA ASP A 174 0.65 -12.37 17.51
C ASP A 174 0.41 -12.79 16.06
N ASP A 175 -0.87 -12.99 15.76
CA ASP A 175 -1.34 -13.48 14.48
C ASP A 175 -0.84 -12.65 13.29
N MET A 176 -0.58 -11.37 13.47
CA MET A 176 -0.10 -10.47 12.42
C MET A 176 1.35 -10.75 11.96
N TYR A 177 2.16 -11.46 12.78
CA TYR A 177 3.53 -11.81 12.44
C TYR A 177 3.67 -13.21 11.84
N ASP A 178 2.60 -14.01 11.87
CA ASP A 178 2.54 -15.33 11.24
C ASP A 178 2.53 -15.20 9.71
N ARG A 179 3.64 -15.57 9.05
CA ARG A 179 3.82 -15.40 7.61
C ARG A 179 3.07 -16.44 6.79
N SER A 180 2.50 -17.46 7.43
CA SER A 180 1.63 -18.43 6.75
C SER A 180 0.30 -17.79 6.33
N LYS A 181 -0.11 -16.71 7.03
CA LYS A 181 -1.33 -15.98 6.72
C LYS A 181 -1.13 -14.99 5.56
N PRO A 182 -2.09 -14.90 4.61
CA PRO A 182 -2.03 -13.93 3.52
C PRO A 182 -1.89 -12.50 4.02
N GLY A 183 -0.97 -11.73 3.46
CA GLY A 183 -0.75 -10.32 3.81
C GLY A 183 0.18 -10.07 4.99
N ASN A 184 0.46 -11.05 5.85
CA ASN A 184 1.31 -10.85 7.04
C ASN A 184 2.81 -10.85 6.74
N LYS A 185 3.22 -11.35 5.56
CA LYS A 185 4.62 -11.33 5.12
C LYS A 185 5.23 -9.92 5.14
N VAL A 186 4.43 -8.89 4.85
CA VAL A 186 4.89 -7.49 4.84
C VAL A 186 4.92 -6.86 6.23
N LYS A 187 4.39 -7.53 7.26
CA LYS A 187 4.38 -7.08 8.66
C LYS A 187 5.41 -7.80 9.54
N SER A 188 5.92 -8.92 9.04
CA SER A 188 6.89 -9.81 9.67
C SER A 188 8.27 -9.67 9.00
N PHE A 189 9.14 -10.67 9.11
CA PHE A 189 10.45 -10.71 8.44
C PHE A 189 10.29 -10.53 6.92
N ASN A 190 10.40 -9.32 6.39
CA ASN A 190 10.00 -9.02 5.02
C ASN A 190 11.12 -9.31 4.01
N ILE A 191 11.61 -10.56 4.04
CA ILE A 191 12.71 -11.09 3.25
C ILE A 191 12.31 -12.48 2.72
N PRO A 192 12.52 -12.79 1.42
CA PRO A 192 12.35 -14.14 0.89
C PRO A 192 13.37 -15.12 1.50
N ALA A 193 12.92 -16.31 1.88
CA ALA A 193 13.74 -17.32 2.56
C ALA A 193 14.94 -17.80 1.73
N GLU A 194 14.81 -17.78 0.41
CA GLU A 194 15.88 -18.10 -0.55
C GLU A 194 17.00 -17.06 -0.60
N ASN A 195 16.75 -15.84 -0.10
CA ASN A 195 17.74 -14.76 -0.06
C ASN A 195 18.48 -14.68 1.28
N VAL A 196 18.04 -15.46 2.27
CA VAL A 196 18.68 -15.52 3.58
C VAL A 196 19.93 -16.40 3.48
N GLN A 197 20.93 -16.14 4.32
CA GLN A 197 22.18 -16.90 4.38
C GLN A 197 22.63 -17.05 5.84
N LYS A 198 23.54 -17.99 6.08
CA LYS A 198 24.15 -18.18 7.39
C LYS A 198 24.93 -16.92 7.76
N ASP A 199 24.93 -16.56 9.04
CA ASP A 199 25.62 -15.40 9.61
C ASP A 199 25.06 -14.05 9.10
N MET A 200 23.98 -14.06 8.33
CA MET A 200 23.25 -12.86 7.91
C MET A 200 22.55 -12.25 9.13
N TYR A 201 22.71 -10.94 9.31
CA TYR A 201 21.87 -10.19 10.25
C TYR A 201 20.52 -9.90 9.59
N ILE A 202 19.44 -10.37 10.21
CA ILE A 202 18.07 -10.05 9.76
C ILE A 202 17.40 -9.17 10.81
N PRO A 203 16.80 -8.04 10.42
CA PRO A 203 16.06 -7.19 11.36
C PRO A 203 14.91 -7.98 11.98
N ILE A 204 14.83 -8.01 13.32
CA ILE A 204 13.65 -8.54 13.99
C ILE A 204 12.51 -7.52 13.77
N PRO A 205 11.33 -7.95 13.28
CA PRO A 205 10.20 -7.05 13.07
C PRO A 205 9.86 -6.30 14.35
N LEU A 206 9.62 -5.00 14.25
CA LEU A 206 9.24 -4.20 15.43
C LEU A 206 7.82 -4.55 15.87
N ASP A 207 7.56 -4.46 17.18
CA ASP A 207 6.18 -4.48 17.69
C ASP A 207 5.40 -3.33 17.02
N HIS A 208 4.23 -3.65 16.47
CA HIS A 208 3.35 -2.69 15.82
C HIS A 208 3.04 -1.50 16.74
N LYS A 209 2.94 -1.70 18.05
CA LYS A 209 2.72 -0.62 19.03
C LYS A 209 3.85 0.40 19.08
N VAL A 210 5.05 0.00 18.67
CA VAL A 210 6.24 0.86 18.62
C VAL A 210 6.45 1.42 17.21
N ARG A 211 6.12 0.62 16.18
CA ARG A 211 6.34 0.95 14.78
C ARG A 211 5.27 1.87 14.20
N GLU A 212 4.02 1.67 14.59
CA GLU A 212 2.87 2.37 14.01
C GLU A 212 2.76 3.78 14.59
N ILE A 213 2.61 4.76 13.70
CA ILE A 213 2.51 6.17 14.07
C ILE A 213 1.43 6.88 13.25
N SER A 214 0.71 7.80 13.91
CA SER A 214 -0.27 8.62 13.22
C SER A 214 0.43 9.59 12.24
N PRO A 215 -0.24 10.02 11.15
CA PRO A 215 0.32 11.01 10.25
C PRO A 215 0.66 12.34 10.92
N GLN A 216 -0.11 12.74 11.94
CA GLN A 216 0.12 13.96 12.72
C GLN A 216 1.37 13.84 13.60
N ASP A 217 1.52 12.72 14.33
CA ASP A 217 2.73 12.49 15.13
C ASP A 217 3.96 12.39 14.24
N PHE A 218 3.83 11.76 13.07
CA PHE A 218 4.91 11.72 12.08
C PHE A 218 5.25 13.11 11.53
N ALA A 219 4.27 13.98 11.35
CA ALA A 219 4.49 15.37 10.96
C ALA A 219 5.34 16.13 11.99
N ASN A 220 5.14 15.88 13.29
CA ASN A 220 5.98 16.45 14.35
C ASN A 220 7.44 15.98 14.23
N TYR A 221 7.67 14.70 13.95
CA TYR A 221 9.02 14.20 13.69
C TYR A 221 9.64 14.80 12.42
N CYS A 222 8.84 15.08 11.39
CA CYS A 222 9.31 15.80 10.20
C CYS A 222 9.73 17.23 10.53
N HIS A 223 8.93 17.94 11.32
CA HIS A 223 9.26 19.28 11.82
C HIS A 223 10.59 19.28 12.60
N GLU A 224 10.75 18.36 13.56
CA GLU A 224 12.00 18.22 14.31
C GLU A 224 13.19 17.91 13.41
N ALA A 225 13.02 17.02 12.42
CA ALA A 225 14.06 16.69 11.46
C ALA A 225 14.51 17.91 10.65
N ILE A 226 13.57 18.71 10.14
CA ILE A 226 13.88 19.94 9.38
C ILE A 226 14.59 20.95 10.27
N LYS A 227 14.10 21.16 11.49
CA LYS A 227 14.71 22.08 12.47
C LYS A 227 16.14 21.69 12.79
N GLU A 228 16.41 20.42 13.04
CA GLU A 228 17.74 19.92 13.36
C GLU A 228 18.67 20.03 12.13
N MET A 229 18.24 19.56 10.96
CA MET A 229 19.05 19.66 9.74
C MET A 229 19.38 21.11 9.38
N LYS A 230 18.48 22.06 9.63
CA LYS A 230 18.70 23.50 9.42
C LYS A 230 19.70 24.11 10.42
N ALA A 231 19.73 23.59 11.65
CA ALA A 231 20.61 24.06 12.71
C ALA A 231 22.03 23.49 12.60
N ASP A 232 22.18 22.28 12.05
CA ASP A 232 23.46 21.62 11.85
C ASP A 232 24.42 22.45 10.98
N GLU A 233 25.73 22.24 11.13
CA GLU A 233 26.77 22.90 10.32
C GLU A 233 27.16 22.07 9.06
N GLY A 234 26.46 20.96 8.81
CA GLY A 234 26.76 20.03 7.72
C GLY A 234 26.24 20.45 6.33
N GLU A 235 26.61 19.67 5.30
CA GLU A 235 26.26 19.92 3.90
C GLU A 235 24.75 20.09 3.67
N TYR A 236 23.92 19.30 4.35
CA TYR A 236 22.47 19.36 4.18
C TYR A 236 21.82 20.59 4.81
N SER A 237 22.49 21.26 5.75
CA SER A 237 21.94 22.46 6.38
C SER A 237 21.75 23.60 5.38
N ASN A 238 22.76 23.84 4.54
CA ASN A 238 22.65 24.83 3.47
C ASN A 238 21.56 24.44 2.46
N LYS A 239 21.40 23.15 2.17
CA LYS A 239 20.38 22.65 1.24
C LYS A 239 18.97 22.82 1.80
N VAL A 240 18.77 22.55 3.08
CA VAL A 240 17.48 22.76 3.76
C VAL A 240 17.16 24.26 3.83
N ARG A 241 18.13 25.12 4.17
CA ARG A 241 17.94 26.58 4.14
C ARG A 241 17.61 27.10 2.75
N GLU A 242 18.27 26.57 1.72
CA GLU A 242 18.00 26.88 0.32
C GLU A 242 16.55 26.53 -0.04
N ILE A 243 16.08 25.33 0.30
CA ILE A 243 14.70 24.91 0.06
C ILE A 243 13.70 25.83 0.79
N LEU A 244 13.95 26.11 2.08
CA LEU A 244 13.10 26.97 2.90
C LEU A 244 13.12 28.45 2.49
N SER A 245 14.02 28.85 1.57
CA SER A 245 14.02 30.21 1.02
C SER A 245 12.90 30.42 -0.02
N TYR A 246 12.26 29.35 -0.51
CA TYR A 246 11.20 29.42 -1.51
C TYR A 246 10.04 28.45 -1.29
N ALA A 247 10.14 27.52 -0.34
CA ALA A 247 9.08 26.63 0.11
C ALA A 247 8.78 26.90 1.58
N SER A 248 7.52 26.77 2.01
CA SER A 248 7.23 26.81 3.43
C SER A 248 7.65 25.50 4.10
N GLU A 249 7.97 25.55 5.40
CA GLU A 249 8.27 24.35 6.18
C GLU A 249 7.09 23.37 6.20
N GLN A 250 5.86 23.92 6.26
CA GLN A 250 4.63 23.14 6.21
C GLN A 250 4.50 22.35 4.89
N ASP A 251 4.87 22.94 3.76
CA ASP A 251 4.85 22.24 2.47
C ASP A 251 5.79 21.04 2.48
N LEU A 252 6.99 21.18 3.07
CA LEU A 252 7.94 20.08 3.19
C LEU A 252 7.44 18.97 4.12
N ILE A 253 6.78 19.33 5.21
CA ILE A 253 6.17 18.35 6.11
C ILE A 253 5.06 17.58 5.39
N ILE A 254 4.20 18.28 4.62
CA ILE A 254 3.17 17.65 3.78
C ILE A 254 3.80 16.68 2.79
N ASP A 255 4.86 17.08 2.08
CA ASP A 255 5.60 16.20 1.18
C ASP A 255 6.06 14.93 1.90
N MET A 256 6.74 15.08 3.02
CA MET A 256 7.32 13.97 3.78
C MET A 256 6.25 13.00 4.27
N VAL A 257 5.15 13.51 4.82
CA VAL A 257 4.01 12.68 5.22
C VAL A 257 3.40 11.98 4.01
N ALA A 258 3.25 12.67 2.87
CA ALA A 258 2.69 12.09 1.65
C ALA A 258 3.52 10.90 1.13
N PHE A 259 4.85 11.03 1.11
CA PHE A 259 5.75 9.95 0.68
C PHE A 259 5.72 8.77 1.66
N ALA A 260 5.84 9.00 2.96
CA ALA A 260 5.81 7.93 3.95
C ALA A 260 4.45 7.19 3.94
N ARG A 261 3.34 7.92 3.79
CA ARG A 261 2.01 7.32 3.63
C ARG A 261 1.91 6.52 2.33
N SER A 262 2.55 7.00 1.27
CA SER A 262 2.66 6.30 0.00
C SER A 262 3.53 5.06 0.06
N GLU A 263 4.06 4.65 1.22
CA GLU A 263 4.58 3.30 1.43
C GLU A 263 3.54 2.37 2.07
N THR A 264 2.66 2.91 2.89
CA THR A 264 1.68 2.15 3.68
C THR A 264 0.33 1.99 2.96
N ALA A 265 -0.17 3.05 2.29
CA ALA A 265 -1.51 3.10 1.71
C ALA A 265 -1.46 3.01 0.17
N SER A 266 -1.70 1.83 -0.42
CA SER A 266 -1.79 1.66 -1.89
C SER A 266 -3.20 1.76 -2.47
N GLU A 267 -4.23 1.78 -1.62
CA GLU A 267 -5.62 1.95 -2.01
C GLU A 267 -6.30 3.03 -1.16
N PHE A 268 -7.30 3.71 -1.73
CA PHE A 268 -8.07 4.77 -1.08
C PHE A 268 -8.74 4.29 0.24
N SER A 269 -9.11 3.01 0.33
CA SER A 269 -9.66 2.40 1.53
C SER A 269 -8.68 2.33 2.71
N TRP A 270 -7.40 2.67 2.50
CA TRP A 270 -6.33 2.57 3.51
C TRP A 270 -5.93 3.92 4.09
N PHE A 271 -6.68 5.01 3.85
CA PHE A 271 -6.30 6.32 4.37
C PHE A 271 -6.29 6.44 5.89
N MET A 272 -7.01 5.58 6.59
CA MET A 272 -6.97 5.52 8.05
C MET A 272 -5.83 4.67 8.62
N LYS A 273 -5.03 4.01 7.77
CA LYS A 273 -3.93 3.20 8.27
C LYS A 273 -2.84 4.09 8.86
N PRO A 274 -2.27 3.70 10.02
CA PRO A 274 -1.09 4.37 10.54
C PRO A 274 0.08 4.18 9.58
N LEU A 275 1.03 5.10 9.62
CA LEU A 275 2.33 4.87 9.00
C LEU A 275 3.03 3.72 9.73
N GLY A 276 3.71 2.85 9.00
CA GLY A 276 4.33 1.67 9.60
C GLY A 276 3.37 0.51 9.85
N ASP A 277 2.18 0.46 9.21
CA ASP A 277 1.34 -0.77 9.16
C ASP A 277 2.10 -1.96 8.55
N VAL A 278 3.01 -1.65 7.62
CA VAL A 278 4.01 -2.59 7.09
C VAL A 278 5.34 -2.42 7.82
N GLU A 279 6.12 -3.49 7.85
CA GLU A 279 7.45 -3.50 8.45
C GLU A 279 8.37 -2.50 7.74
N LEU A 280 9.22 -1.78 8.49
CA LEU A 280 10.04 -0.66 7.97
C LEU A 280 11.26 -1.13 7.16
N HIS A 281 11.42 -2.43 7.00
CA HIS A 281 12.35 -3.00 6.04
C HIS A 281 11.63 -3.91 5.05
N ARG A 282 12.15 -3.94 3.82
CA ARG A 282 11.69 -4.86 2.79
C ARG A 282 12.84 -5.24 1.87
N ARG A 283 12.96 -6.53 1.56
CA ARG A 283 13.82 -6.96 0.45
C ARG A 283 13.10 -6.70 -0.86
N GLU A 284 13.72 -5.92 -1.73
CA GLU A 284 13.25 -5.63 -3.08
C GLU A 284 13.93 -6.57 -4.08
N PRO A 285 13.25 -7.63 -4.56
CA PRO A 285 13.90 -8.63 -5.41
C PRO A 285 14.36 -8.05 -6.74
N ALA A 286 13.60 -7.10 -7.31
CA ALA A 286 13.91 -6.44 -8.57
C ALA A 286 15.24 -5.67 -8.54
N PHE A 287 15.58 -5.11 -7.37
CA PHE A 287 16.79 -4.33 -7.17
C PHE A 287 17.89 -5.10 -6.43
N LYS A 288 17.58 -6.32 -5.97
CA LYS A 288 18.42 -7.12 -5.07
C LYS A 288 18.93 -6.29 -3.89
N ALA A 289 18.12 -5.38 -3.37
CA ALA A 289 18.48 -4.43 -2.32
C ALA A 289 17.43 -4.40 -1.21
N LEU A 290 17.80 -3.94 -0.02
CA LEU A 290 16.84 -3.63 1.03
C LEU A 290 16.33 -2.21 0.83
N SER A 291 15.08 -1.98 1.18
CA SER A 291 14.52 -0.66 1.41
C SER A 291 14.24 -0.51 2.91
N LEU A 292 14.58 0.64 3.48
CA LEU A 292 14.52 0.90 4.93
C LEU A 292 13.70 2.16 5.24
N SER A 293 13.26 2.28 6.50
CA SER A 293 12.51 3.39 7.09
C SER A 293 11.05 3.50 6.65
N TYR A 294 10.31 4.46 7.24
CA TYR A 294 8.94 4.83 6.85
C TYR A 294 8.77 5.20 5.38
N PHE A 295 9.87 5.55 4.71
CA PHE A 295 9.89 5.95 3.31
C PHE A 295 10.31 4.82 2.36
N HIS A 296 10.67 3.63 2.90
CA HIS A 296 11.26 2.51 2.15
C HIS A 296 12.28 2.98 1.11
N ILE A 297 13.26 3.76 1.55
CA ILE A 297 14.29 4.26 0.66
C ILE A 297 15.19 3.08 0.31
N LEU A 298 15.29 2.82 -1.00
CA LEU A 298 16.10 1.74 -1.54
C LEU A 298 17.58 2.00 -1.26
N MET A 299 18.28 1.00 -0.72
CA MET A 299 19.73 0.97 -0.59
C MET A 299 20.38 0.69 -1.96
N GLU A 300 20.11 1.55 -2.93
CA GLU A 300 20.58 1.40 -4.30
C GLU A 300 22.07 1.71 -4.43
N LYS A 301 22.70 1.08 -5.43
CA LYS A 301 24.02 1.42 -5.92
C LYS A 301 23.88 2.17 -7.24
N ASN A 302 24.87 3.01 -7.55
CA ASN A 302 24.98 3.59 -8.89
C ASN A 302 25.27 2.48 -9.93
N PRO A 303 25.03 2.73 -11.24
CA PRO A 303 25.31 1.74 -12.29
C PRO A 303 26.77 1.25 -12.34
N ASP A 304 27.71 2.08 -11.89
CA ASP A 304 29.13 1.78 -11.75
C ASP A 304 29.48 1.07 -10.42
N LYS A 305 28.46 0.63 -9.66
CA LYS A 305 28.54 0.01 -8.34
C LYS A 305 29.09 0.90 -7.23
N THR A 306 29.27 2.20 -7.46
CA THR A 306 29.61 3.16 -6.40
C THR A 306 28.40 3.44 -5.49
N SER A 307 28.67 4.08 -4.34
CA SER A 307 27.66 4.47 -3.36
C SER A 307 26.52 5.27 -3.99
N GLY A 308 25.32 4.70 -3.96
CA GLY A 308 24.12 5.39 -4.45
C GLY A 308 23.67 6.51 -3.49
N PRO A 309 22.66 7.30 -3.91
CA PRO A 309 22.09 8.41 -3.15
C PRO A 309 21.76 8.08 -1.69
N TRP A 310 21.25 6.88 -1.42
CA TRP A 310 20.92 6.44 -0.06
C TRP A 310 22.16 6.35 0.84
N LEU A 311 23.21 5.68 0.38
CA LEU A 311 24.42 5.46 1.17
C LEU A 311 25.16 6.78 1.38
N THR A 312 25.24 7.62 0.32
CA THR A 312 25.82 8.96 0.41
C THR A 312 25.08 9.82 1.45
N ALA A 313 23.74 9.84 1.39
CA ALA A 313 22.93 10.61 2.33
C ALA A 313 23.09 10.16 3.77
N ARG A 314 23.02 8.85 4.00
CA ARG A 314 23.19 8.27 5.33
C ARG A 314 24.55 8.61 5.95
N LEU A 315 25.63 8.43 5.18
CA LEU A 315 27.00 8.68 5.66
C LEU A 315 27.22 10.16 5.99
N LYS A 316 26.75 11.07 5.15
CA LYS A 316 26.84 12.52 5.40
C LYS A 316 26.01 12.98 6.61
N LEU A 317 24.94 12.27 6.94
CA LEU A 317 24.16 12.49 8.15
C LEU A 317 24.76 11.82 9.40
N GLY A 318 25.84 11.05 9.27
CA GLY A 318 26.43 10.30 10.38
C GLY A 318 25.49 9.25 10.97
N LEU A 319 24.55 8.73 10.18
CA LEU A 319 23.55 7.77 10.66
C LEU A 319 24.00 6.33 10.45
N THR A 320 23.75 5.45 11.42
CA THR A 320 23.79 4.00 11.18
C THR A 320 22.56 3.56 10.37
N GLU A 321 22.64 2.39 9.71
CA GLU A 321 21.49 1.78 9.02
C GLU A 321 20.23 1.71 9.91
N TRP A 322 20.45 1.47 11.20
CA TRP A 322 19.41 1.15 12.16
C TRP A 322 18.81 2.39 12.81
N GLN A 323 19.60 3.45 12.96
CA GLN A 323 19.10 4.77 13.33
C GLN A 323 18.05 5.30 12.33
N CYS A 324 18.00 4.76 11.10
CA CYS A 324 17.04 5.15 10.07
C CYS A 324 15.60 4.66 10.35
N TYR A 325 15.37 3.81 11.35
CA TYR A 325 14.04 3.37 11.76
C TYR A 325 13.33 4.39 12.65
N HIS A 326 14.07 5.24 13.36
CA HIS A 326 13.46 6.31 14.15
C HIS A 326 12.77 7.31 13.20
N PRO A 327 11.50 7.70 13.43
CA PRO A 327 10.75 8.57 12.51
C PRO A 327 11.47 9.86 12.14
N LYS A 328 12.09 10.55 13.12
CA LYS A 328 12.90 11.76 12.86
C LYS A 328 14.09 11.50 11.93
N ASN A 329 14.82 10.41 12.13
CA ASN A 329 16.00 10.10 11.33
C ASN A 329 15.62 9.57 9.95
N ALA A 330 14.52 8.83 9.85
CA ALA A 330 13.89 8.48 8.58
C ALA A 330 13.56 9.75 7.78
N ALA A 331 12.97 10.74 8.43
CA ALA A 331 12.65 12.05 7.87
C ALA A 331 13.91 12.80 7.40
N LYS A 332 14.97 12.85 8.22
CA LYS A 332 16.27 13.43 7.81
C LYS A 332 16.87 12.75 6.59
N LEU A 333 16.94 11.41 6.65
CA LEU A 333 17.49 10.59 5.57
C LEU A 333 16.70 10.77 4.29
N PHE A 334 15.36 10.84 4.36
CA PHE A 334 14.53 11.08 3.21
C PHE A 334 14.81 12.43 2.54
N LEU A 335 14.91 13.50 3.33
CA LEU A 335 15.19 14.83 2.79
C LEU A 335 16.57 14.88 2.13
N ALA A 336 17.59 14.35 2.82
CA ALA A 336 18.96 14.21 2.31
C ALA A 336 19.01 13.34 1.04
N TYR A 337 18.35 12.18 1.04
CA TYR A 337 18.27 11.29 -0.11
C TYR A 337 17.63 11.97 -1.32
N ARG A 338 16.55 12.73 -1.12
CA ARG A 338 15.93 13.49 -2.20
C ARG A 338 16.87 14.57 -2.72
N VAL A 339 17.60 15.29 -1.85
CA VAL A 339 18.66 16.22 -2.27
C VAL A 339 19.68 15.51 -3.17
N GLU A 340 20.20 14.34 -2.75
CA GLU A 340 21.16 13.55 -3.55
C GLU A 340 20.57 13.12 -4.91
N LYS A 341 19.35 12.59 -4.92
CA LYS A 341 18.63 12.20 -6.15
C LYS A 341 18.41 13.38 -7.10
N THR A 342 18.28 14.59 -6.56
CA THR A 342 18.03 15.77 -7.39
C THR A 342 19.26 16.34 -8.08
N LYS A 343 20.47 15.90 -7.69
CA LYS A 343 21.75 16.42 -8.22
C LYS A 343 21.80 17.96 -8.19
N GLY A 344 21.25 18.56 -7.14
CA GLY A 344 21.22 20.01 -6.93
C GLY A 344 20.06 20.77 -7.56
N ASN A 345 19.18 20.12 -8.34
CA ASN A 345 17.98 20.79 -8.87
C ASN A 345 16.84 20.83 -7.85
N LEU A 346 17.01 21.62 -6.78
CA LEU A 346 16.07 21.62 -5.66
C LEU A 346 14.74 22.29 -5.99
N LYS A 347 14.74 23.46 -6.66
CA LYS A 347 13.52 24.23 -6.97
C LYS A 347 12.50 23.48 -7.83
N GLU A 348 12.94 22.59 -8.72
CA GLU A 348 12.01 21.80 -9.52
C GLU A 348 11.40 20.61 -8.77
N ASN A 349 12.02 20.21 -7.66
CA ASN A 349 11.66 18.99 -6.94
C ASN A 349 11.11 19.28 -5.53
N PHE A 350 11.24 20.51 -5.02
CA PHE A 350 10.70 20.93 -3.74
C PHE A 350 9.96 22.27 -3.85
N PRO A 351 8.84 22.46 -3.15
CA PRO A 351 8.03 21.40 -2.56
C PRO A 351 7.34 20.57 -3.65
N LEU A 352 6.65 19.50 -3.27
CA LEU A 352 5.73 18.80 -4.16
C LEU A 352 4.55 19.73 -4.48
N THR A 353 4.11 19.67 -5.73
CA THR A 353 2.94 20.40 -6.25
C THR A 353 2.28 19.54 -7.31
N ASP A 354 1.03 19.81 -7.64
CA ASP A 354 0.33 19.12 -8.73
C ASP A 354 1.10 19.18 -10.07
N LYS A 355 1.89 20.24 -10.28
CA LYS A 355 2.68 20.44 -11.49
C LYS A 355 3.94 19.56 -11.56
N ASN A 356 4.51 19.17 -10.42
CA ASN A 356 5.76 18.40 -10.38
C ASN A 356 5.63 16.99 -9.78
N ILE A 357 4.44 16.61 -9.31
CA ILE A 357 4.22 15.33 -8.62
C ILE A 357 4.51 14.12 -9.50
N GLU A 358 4.10 14.13 -10.77
CA GLU A 358 4.38 13.05 -11.72
C GLU A 358 5.89 12.88 -11.92
N LYS A 359 6.60 13.98 -12.21
CA LYS A 359 8.05 13.96 -12.41
C LYS A 359 8.77 13.47 -11.16
N THR A 360 8.33 13.90 -9.98
CA THR A 360 8.92 13.52 -8.70
C THR A 360 8.66 12.05 -8.39
N ALA A 361 7.44 11.54 -8.60
CA ALA A 361 7.08 10.15 -8.39
C ALA A 361 7.93 9.21 -9.26
N ILE A 362 8.10 9.54 -10.55
CA ILE A 362 8.92 8.76 -11.47
C ILE A 362 10.40 8.79 -11.03
N LYS A 363 10.91 9.96 -10.60
CA LYS A 363 12.31 10.09 -10.16
C LYS A 363 12.60 9.35 -8.86
N TYR A 364 11.64 9.34 -7.93
CA TYR A 364 11.78 8.68 -6.63
C TYR A 364 11.66 7.16 -6.75
N ASN A 365 10.63 6.66 -7.44
CA ASN A 365 10.28 5.24 -7.47
C ASN A 365 10.55 4.51 -8.80
N GLY A 366 11.01 5.23 -9.83
CA GLY A 366 11.31 4.65 -11.14
C GLY A 366 10.09 4.18 -11.93
N SER A 367 8.86 4.52 -11.51
CA SER A 367 7.63 3.99 -12.10
C SER A 367 6.46 4.97 -12.08
N LYS A 368 5.71 5.02 -13.20
CA LYS A 368 4.45 5.76 -13.29
C LYS A 368 3.36 5.21 -12.37
N LYS A 369 3.46 3.95 -11.93
CA LYS A 369 2.49 3.33 -11.02
C LYS A 369 2.40 4.02 -9.65
N TYR A 370 3.42 4.80 -9.29
CA TYR A 370 3.46 5.53 -8.02
C TYR A 370 2.74 6.88 -8.06
N ILE A 371 2.42 7.40 -9.25
CA ILE A 371 1.85 8.75 -9.43
C ILE A 371 0.51 8.86 -8.68
N ASP A 372 -0.46 8.00 -9.01
CA ASP A 372 -1.79 8.06 -8.41
C ASP A 372 -1.75 7.91 -6.88
N LYS A 373 -0.85 7.03 -6.39
CA LYS A 373 -0.62 6.79 -4.96
C LYS A 373 -0.08 8.04 -4.26
N LEU A 374 0.95 8.67 -4.84
CA LEU A 374 1.57 9.86 -4.27
C LEU A 374 0.63 11.06 -4.33
N THR A 375 -0.06 11.28 -5.45
CA THR A 375 -1.03 12.38 -5.61
C THR A 375 -2.15 12.28 -4.59
N ALA A 376 -2.72 11.09 -4.40
CA ALA A 376 -3.79 10.90 -3.43
C ALA A 376 -3.31 11.17 -1.98
N ASN A 377 -2.11 10.69 -1.62
CA ASN A 377 -1.55 10.91 -0.29
C ASN A 377 -1.05 12.34 -0.07
N TYR A 378 -0.62 13.05 -1.12
CA TYR A 378 -0.27 14.47 -1.07
C TYR A 378 -1.49 15.32 -0.69
N HIS A 379 -2.60 15.21 -1.43
CA HIS A 379 -3.81 15.95 -1.10
C HIS A 379 -4.41 15.56 0.25
N TYR A 380 -4.28 14.29 0.65
CA TYR A 380 -4.69 13.87 1.98
C TYR A 380 -3.86 14.56 3.06
N ALA A 381 -2.52 14.52 2.96
CA ALA A 381 -1.62 15.13 3.92
C ALA A 381 -1.80 16.66 3.97
N GLU A 382 -2.01 17.29 2.81
CA GLU A 382 -2.30 18.70 2.68
C GLU A 382 -3.55 19.09 3.47
N LYS A 383 -4.68 18.43 3.23
CA LYS A 383 -5.92 18.72 3.97
C LYS A 383 -5.78 18.47 5.46
N LEU A 384 -5.20 17.32 5.81
CA LEU A 384 -5.01 16.90 7.19
C LEU A 384 -4.21 17.94 7.99
N LEU A 385 -3.10 18.41 7.42
CA LEU A 385 -2.14 19.23 8.15
C LEU A 385 -2.38 20.73 8.01
N ARG A 386 -3.20 21.16 7.04
CA ARG A 386 -3.67 22.56 6.94
C ARG A 386 -4.99 22.82 7.67
N GLY A 387 -5.58 21.79 8.28
CA GLY A 387 -6.84 21.91 9.00
C GLY A 387 -8.06 22.10 8.08
N GLU A 388 -7.95 21.73 6.80
CA GLU A 388 -9.11 21.67 5.92
C GLU A 388 -9.91 20.42 6.27
N ILE A 389 -11.14 20.61 6.76
CA ILE A 389 -12.06 19.53 7.13
C ILE A 389 -12.21 18.57 5.93
N VAL A 390 -11.79 17.32 6.11
CA VAL A 390 -11.94 16.28 5.09
C VAL A 390 -13.36 15.72 5.16
N TYR A 391 -14.28 16.31 4.39
CA TYR A 391 -15.61 15.76 4.20
C TYR A 391 -15.57 14.53 3.27
N TYR A 392 -16.29 13.47 3.64
CA TYR A 392 -16.54 12.32 2.77
C TYR A 392 -18.04 12.06 2.64
N ASN A 393 -18.53 11.97 1.40
CA ASN A 393 -19.92 11.63 1.10
C ASN A 393 -20.01 10.25 0.43
N ASP A 394 -20.86 9.38 0.98
CA ASP A 394 -20.85 7.91 0.80
C ASP A 394 -21.93 7.44 -0.22
N ASP A 395 -22.90 8.28 -0.56
CA ASP A 395 -24.19 7.79 -1.11
C ASP A 395 -24.23 7.53 -2.63
N ASN A 396 -23.10 7.57 -3.36
CA ASN A 396 -23.08 7.25 -4.80
C ASN A 396 -22.24 6.02 -5.18
N LEU A 397 -21.90 5.18 -4.21
CA LEU A 397 -20.97 4.07 -4.39
C LEU A 397 -21.61 2.84 -5.08
N LYS A 398 -22.93 2.84 -5.34
CA LYS A 398 -23.63 1.73 -6.00
C LYS A 398 -24.89 2.12 -6.79
N SER A 399 -24.81 2.97 -7.82
CA SER A 399 -25.70 2.85 -9.00
C SER A 399 -25.53 4.00 -9.99
N ASN A 400 -25.37 3.61 -11.26
CA ASN A 400 -25.70 4.34 -12.48
C ASN A 400 -24.99 5.68 -12.77
N TRP A 401 -24.19 5.62 -13.84
CA TRP A 401 -23.81 6.74 -14.67
C TRP A 401 -25.08 7.40 -15.22
N PHE A 402 -25.48 8.55 -14.69
CA PHE A 402 -26.33 9.50 -15.40
C PHE A 402 -25.72 10.89 -15.32
N ILE A 403 -25.41 11.42 -16.51
CA ILE A 403 -25.10 12.81 -16.76
C ILE A 403 -26.44 13.55 -16.66
N ASP A 404 -26.61 14.38 -15.64
CA ASP A 404 -27.66 15.40 -15.66
C ASP A 404 -27.05 16.75 -16.10
N LYS A 405 -27.63 17.29 -17.17
CA LYS A 405 -27.19 18.52 -17.83
C LYS A 405 -27.94 19.68 -17.20
N GLY A 406 -27.37 20.26 -16.14
CA GLY A 406 -27.91 21.50 -15.62
C GLY A 406 -27.31 21.88 -14.29
N LEU A 407 -26.11 22.47 -14.31
CA LEU A 407 -25.63 23.54 -13.43
C LEU A 407 -24.14 23.79 -13.71
N ASN A 408 -23.82 25.05 -13.99
CA ASN A 408 -22.53 25.74 -14.19
C ASN A 408 -21.25 24.96 -14.64
N LYS A 409 -20.71 25.44 -15.77
CA LYS A 409 -19.61 24.86 -16.57
C LYS A 409 -18.16 25.01 -16.05
N ASN A 410 -17.91 25.40 -14.79
CA ASN A 410 -16.55 25.85 -14.41
C ASN A 410 -15.77 25.03 -13.37
N TYR A 411 -16.21 23.84 -12.95
CA TYR A 411 -15.37 22.93 -12.17
C TYR A 411 -15.59 21.47 -12.59
N GLN A 412 -14.60 20.89 -13.28
CA GLN A 412 -14.54 19.46 -13.59
C GLN A 412 -13.14 18.93 -13.25
N HIS A 413 -12.96 18.43 -12.03
CA HIS A 413 -12.00 17.35 -11.73
C HIS A 413 -12.51 16.58 -10.48
N THR A 414 -12.62 15.25 -10.60
CA THR A 414 -13.37 14.36 -9.71
C THR A 414 -12.43 13.37 -8.99
N TYR A 415 -12.55 13.22 -7.67
CA TYR A 415 -12.02 12.09 -6.87
C TYR A 415 -13.00 11.70 -5.74
N LYS A 416 -13.00 10.43 -5.30
CA LYS A 416 -14.18 9.72 -4.72
C LYS A 416 -13.82 8.73 -3.54
N TYR A 417 -14.42 8.95 -2.33
CA TYR A 417 -15.00 7.99 -1.31
C TYR A 417 -14.29 7.45 -0.02
N ALA A 418 -14.90 7.59 1.19
CA ALA A 418 -14.47 6.98 2.48
C ALA A 418 -15.46 5.98 3.17
N THR A 419 -15.18 5.62 4.44
CA THR A 419 -15.69 4.48 5.26
C THR A 419 -16.37 4.98 6.57
N PRO A 420 -17.39 4.31 7.18
CA PRO A 420 -18.19 4.93 8.26
C PRO A 420 -18.33 4.20 9.64
N VAL A 421 -18.30 4.91 10.78
CA VAL A 421 -18.54 4.47 12.19
C VAL A 421 -19.93 4.88 12.76
N TRP A 422 -20.54 4.05 13.62
CA TRP A 422 -21.91 4.19 14.16
C TRP A 422 -21.97 4.92 15.51
N ILE A 423 -22.92 5.85 15.69
CA ILE A 423 -23.22 6.51 16.96
C ILE A 423 -24.58 6.05 17.50
N SER A 424 -24.64 5.70 18.79
CA SER A 424 -25.85 5.26 19.50
C SER A 424 -26.67 6.43 20.06
N ASN A 425 -27.97 6.21 20.31
CA ASN A 425 -29.00 7.18 20.77
C ASN A 425 -28.76 7.78 22.19
N ASN A 426 -27.59 8.34 22.48
CA ASN A 426 -27.32 9.00 23.75
C ASN A 426 -27.55 10.53 23.62
N ASP A 427 -28.57 11.06 24.30
CA ASP A 427 -28.98 12.46 24.20
C ASP A 427 -27.92 13.45 24.72
N ILE A 428 -27.11 13.05 25.70
CA ILE A 428 -25.98 13.87 26.20
C ILE A 428 -24.91 14.03 25.10
N LEU A 429 -24.68 12.98 24.31
CA LEU A 429 -23.71 13.02 23.22
C LEU A 429 -24.22 13.89 22.06
N LYS A 430 -25.53 13.85 21.77
CA LYS A 430 -26.16 14.71 20.76
C LYS A 430 -26.01 16.19 21.09
N GLN A 431 -26.32 16.56 22.34
CA GLN A 431 -26.21 17.94 22.80
C GLN A 431 -24.76 18.45 22.73
N THR A 432 -23.80 17.61 23.14
CA THR A 432 -22.37 17.95 23.09
C THR A 432 -21.89 18.20 21.65
N ILE A 433 -22.37 17.41 20.67
CA ILE A 433 -22.03 17.60 19.24
C ILE A 433 -22.59 18.92 18.71
N VAL A 434 -23.85 19.24 19.03
CA VAL A 434 -24.51 20.49 18.61
C VAL A 434 -23.77 21.70 19.17
N GLU A 435 -23.42 21.66 20.45
CA GLU A 435 -22.69 22.74 21.11
C GLU A 435 -21.29 22.93 20.51
N GLN A 436 -20.53 21.85 20.33
CA GLN A 436 -19.19 21.92 19.74
C GLN A 436 -19.22 22.39 18.28
N PHE A 437 -20.19 21.95 17.47
CA PHE A 437 -20.33 22.41 16.10
C PHE A 437 -20.65 23.92 16.05
N ASN A 438 -21.65 24.36 16.81
CA ASN A 438 -22.08 25.76 16.80
C ASN A 438 -21.03 26.72 17.36
N GLN A 439 -20.16 26.25 18.26
CA GLN A 439 -19.03 27.03 18.76
C GLN A 439 -17.89 27.17 17.75
N ASN A 440 -17.66 26.17 16.90
CA ASN A 440 -16.49 26.09 16.02
C ASN A 440 -16.81 26.32 14.52
N LYS A 441 -18.08 26.58 14.17
CA LYS A 441 -18.48 26.80 12.78
C LYS A 441 -17.93 28.11 12.21
N ALA A 442 -17.71 28.14 10.90
CA ALA A 442 -17.37 29.37 10.18
C ALA A 442 -18.50 30.42 10.30
N PRO A 443 -18.21 31.74 10.21
CA PRO A 443 -19.20 32.80 10.44
C PRO A 443 -20.43 32.74 9.51
N ASP A 444 -20.26 32.19 8.31
CA ASP A 444 -21.28 32.04 7.27
C ASP A 444 -21.96 30.66 7.29
N CYS A 445 -21.56 29.77 8.18
CA CYS A 445 -22.16 28.45 8.34
C CYS A 445 -23.42 28.55 9.24
N PRO A 446 -24.57 27.97 8.83
CA PRO A 446 -25.77 27.94 9.68
C PRO A 446 -25.52 27.17 10.98
N SER A 447 -26.19 27.56 12.06
CA SER A 447 -26.20 26.73 13.27
C SER A 447 -27.02 25.46 13.02
N ILE A 448 -26.66 24.37 13.69
CA ILE A 448 -27.45 23.12 13.70
C ILE A 448 -28.12 22.93 15.06
N ASP A 449 -29.14 22.09 15.13
CA ASP A 449 -29.75 21.62 16.37
C ASP A 449 -29.82 20.08 16.44
N GLU A 450 -30.37 19.53 17.52
CA GLU A 450 -30.46 18.07 17.68
C GLU A 450 -31.38 17.40 16.65
N SER A 451 -32.34 18.14 16.10
CA SER A 451 -33.23 17.63 15.06
C SER A 451 -32.50 17.44 13.73
N ASP A 452 -31.41 18.20 13.51
CA ASP A 452 -30.49 17.98 12.39
C ASP A 452 -29.63 16.72 12.57
N LEU A 453 -29.61 16.10 13.77
CA LEU A 453 -28.87 14.86 14.04
C LEU A 453 -29.70 13.59 13.77
N VAL A 454 -30.96 13.73 13.38
CA VAL A 454 -31.88 12.61 13.09
C VAL A 454 -32.50 12.77 11.71
N ASP A 455 -32.83 11.66 11.05
CA ASP A 455 -33.55 11.70 9.78
C ASP A 455 -35.05 11.99 10.00
N GLN A 456 -35.81 12.14 8.91
CA GLN A 456 -37.25 12.43 8.96
C GLN A 456 -38.09 11.33 9.65
N SER A 457 -37.50 10.16 9.92
CA SER A 457 -38.12 9.07 10.67
C SER A 457 -37.73 9.06 12.17
N GLY A 458 -36.97 10.06 12.62
CA GLY A 458 -36.47 10.16 13.99
C GLY A 458 -35.27 9.23 14.27
N LYS A 459 -34.66 8.65 13.23
CA LYS A 459 -33.51 7.76 13.37
C LYS A 459 -32.23 8.57 13.35
N ALA A 460 -31.33 8.33 14.31
CA ALA A 460 -30.04 9.00 14.37
C ALA A 460 -29.29 8.91 13.03
N LEU A 461 -28.93 10.07 12.48
CA LEU A 461 -28.00 10.17 11.37
C LEU A 461 -26.63 9.66 11.84
N LYS A 462 -25.85 9.11 10.91
CA LYS A 462 -24.56 8.51 11.24
C LYS A 462 -23.51 9.63 11.29
N TRP A 463 -23.11 10.02 12.49
CA TRP A 463 -22.05 11.00 12.75
C TRP A 463 -20.75 10.29 13.14
N GLU A 464 -19.61 10.88 12.82
CA GLU A 464 -18.30 10.44 13.26
C GLU A 464 -17.65 11.57 14.06
N ILE A 465 -17.37 11.32 15.34
CA ILE A 465 -16.59 12.23 16.17
C ILE A 465 -15.17 11.67 16.19
N ILE A 466 -14.22 12.43 15.64
CA ILE A 466 -12.79 12.22 15.85
C ILE A 466 -12.36 13.36 16.79
N PRO A 467 -11.53 13.10 17.83
CA PRO A 467 -10.96 14.20 18.62
C PRO A 467 -10.36 15.25 17.68
N ASP A 468 -10.74 16.51 17.89
CA ASP A 468 -10.31 17.69 17.13
C ASP A 468 -10.84 17.82 15.67
N THR A 469 -11.86 17.06 15.27
CA THR A 469 -12.54 17.23 13.97
C THR A 469 -14.02 16.83 14.01
N VAL A 470 -14.91 17.72 13.55
CA VAL A 470 -16.34 17.42 13.37
C VAL A 470 -16.60 17.05 11.90
N ILE A 471 -17.01 15.80 11.62
CA ILE A 471 -17.44 15.37 10.29
C ILE A 471 -18.98 15.39 10.23
N VAL A 472 -19.52 16.23 9.35
CA VAL A 472 -20.98 16.39 9.15
C VAL A 472 -21.45 15.54 7.97
N ARG A 473 -22.44 14.67 8.17
CA ARG A 473 -23.11 13.91 7.10
C ARG A 473 -24.48 14.54 6.82
N ILE A 474 -24.56 15.47 5.87
CA ILE A 474 -25.83 16.12 5.48
C ILE A 474 -26.48 15.31 4.34
N PRO A 475 -27.65 14.68 4.54
CA PRO A 475 -28.42 14.14 3.42
C PRO A 475 -28.95 15.31 2.58
N LEU A 476 -28.56 15.37 1.31
CA LEU A 476 -29.15 16.33 0.38
C LEU A 476 -30.60 15.93 0.10
N LYS A 477 -31.56 16.82 0.40
CA LYS A 477 -32.93 16.71 -0.08
C LYS A 477 -32.91 16.59 -1.61
N LYS A 478 -33.61 15.59 -2.14
CA LYS A 478 -33.96 15.53 -3.57
C LYS A 478 -34.98 16.61 -3.92
#